data_AF-A0AAD5KIG9-F1
#
_entry.id   AF-A0AAD5KIG9-F1
#
_cell.length_a   1.000
_cell.length_b   1.000
_cell.length_c   1.000
_cell.angle_alpha   90.00
_cell.angle_beta   90.00
_cell.angle_gamma   90.00
#
_symmetry.space_group_name_H-M   'P 1'
#
loop_
_entity.id
_entity.type
_entity.pdbx_description
1 polymer ?
#
loop_
_entity_poly.entity_id
_entity_poly.type
_entity_poly.pdbx_seq_one_letter_code
_entity_poly.pdbx_strand_id
1 'polypeptide(L)'
;MDATYPVKLLFQELQISGLLDVGDETDIYCLHVVFIPLLQVILNEMRVAWNCHSMQTAKGTSLNKQFIKSLFNLQQQGREFTELKQNIEMPIDFVVEDVLRENQVVYTRD
;
A
#
# COMPACT_ATOMS: atom_id res chain seq x y z
N MET A 1 -3.81 -13.15 -7.40
CA MET A 1 -5.06 -12.38 -7.30
C MET A 1 -4.85 -11.14 -8.15
N ASP A 2 -5.61 -10.96 -9.23
CA ASP A 2 -5.49 -9.77 -10.08
C ASP A 2 -6.30 -8.63 -9.44
N ALA A 3 -5.63 -7.56 -9.00
CA ALA A 3 -6.25 -6.40 -8.33
C ALA A 3 -7.26 -5.67 -9.22
N THR A 4 -7.10 -5.80 -10.54
CA THR A 4 -7.97 -5.17 -11.52
C THR A 4 -9.19 -6.02 -11.87
N TYR A 5 -9.26 -7.26 -11.37
CA TYR A 5 -10.34 -8.19 -11.69
C TYR A 5 -11.75 -7.66 -11.37
N PRO A 6 -12.01 -7.02 -10.22
CA PRO A 6 -13.34 -6.46 -9.94
C PRO A 6 -13.74 -5.36 -10.94
N VAL A 7 -12.78 -4.53 -11.36
CA VAL A 7 -13.02 -3.46 -12.33
C VAL A 7 -13.28 -4.03 -13.73
N LYS A 8 -12.56 -5.10 -14.10
CA LYS A 8 -12.79 -5.83 -15.36
C LYS A 8 -14.20 -6.42 -15.43
N LEU A 9 -14.69 -7.04 -14.34
CA LEU A 9 -16.06 -7.56 -14.29
C LEU A 9 -17.09 -6.43 -14.42
N LEU A 10 -16.88 -5.31 -13.73
CA LEU A 10 -17.77 -4.16 -13.84
C LEU A 10 -17.83 -3.61 -15.28
N PHE A 11 -16.70 -3.51 -15.97
CA PHE A 11 -16.69 -3.07 -17.38
C PHE A 11 -17.42 -4.06 -18.30
N GLN A 12 -17.27 -5.35 -18.06
CA GLN A 12 -18.02 -6.37 -18.81
C GLN A 12 -19.53 -6.24 -18.57
N GLU A 13 -19.96 -5.98 -17.34
CA GLU A 13 -21.38 -5.74 -17.02
C GLU A 13 -21.92 -4.46 -17.67
N LEU A 14 -21.15 -3.37 -17.65
CA LEU A 14 -21.51 -2.12 -18.32
C LEU A 14 -21.61 -2.30 -19.84
N GLN A 15 -20.72 -3.08 -20.43
CA GLN A 15 -20.77 -3.41 -21.85
C GLN A 15 -21.98 -4.28 -22.20
N ILE A 16 -22.26 -5.31 -21.39
CA ILE A 16 -23.42 -6.20 -21.60
C ILE A 16 -24.75 -5.43 -21.45
N SER A 17 -24.82 -4.46 -20.54
CA SER A 17 -26.00 -3.62 -20.33
C SER A 17 -26.15 -2.48 -21.35
N GLY A 18 -25.18 -2.30 -22.25
CA GLY A 18 -25.18 -1.23 -23.25
C GLY A 18 -24.92 0.17 -22.68
N LEU A 19 -24.41 0.26 -21.45
CA LEU A 19 -24.02 1.51 -20.79
C LEU A 19 -22.57 1.92 -21.09
N LEU A 20 -21.83 1.05 -21.77
CA LEU A 20 -20.46 1.29 -22.21
C LEU A 20 -20.30 0.78 -23.64
N ASP A 21 -20.05 1.70 -24.58
CA ASP A 21 -19.62 1.39 -25.93
C ASP A 21 -18.10 1.58 -26.08
N VAL A 22 -17.38 0.48 -26.31
CA VAL A 22 -15.92 0.49 -26.56
C VAL A 22 -15.55 1.01 -27.95
N GLY A 23 -16.54 1.23 -28.83
CA GLY A 23 -16.36 1.93 -30.09
C GLY A 23 -16.56 3.44 -29.99
N ASP A 24 -17.12 3.94 -28.88
CA ASP A 24 -17.37 5.37 -28.67
C ASP A 24 -16.23 6.04 -27.90
N GLU A 25 -15.64 7.06 -28.50
CA GLU A 25 -14.52 7.80 -27.91
C GLU A 25 -14.93 8.57 -26.65
N THR A 26 -16.20 8.98 -26.55
CA THR A 26 -16.73 9.74 -25.41
C THR A 26 -16.87 8.84 -24.18
N ASP A 27 -17.43 7.65 -24.35
CA ASP A 27 -17.52 6.63 -23.32
C ASP A 27 -16.14 6.22 -22.80
N ILE A 28 -15.17 6.03 -23.71
CA ILE A 28 -13.77 5.74 -23.34
C ILE A 28 -13.18 6.90 -22.53
N TYR A 29 -13.39 8.15 -22.94
CA TYR A 29 -12.91 9.32 -22.21
C TYR A 29 -13.52 9.39 -20.80
N CYS A 30 -14.83 9.18 -20.68
CA CYS A 30 -15.54 9.14 -19.40
C CYS A 30 -14.98 8.05 -18.48
N LEU A 31 -14.71 6.86 -19.02
CA LEU A 31 -14.07 5.77 -18.29
C LEU A 31 -12.69 6.19 -17.75
N HIS A 32 -11.85 6.84 -18.56
CA HIS A 32 -10.53 7.28 -18.11
C HIS A 32 -10.64 8.25 -16.93
N VAL A 33 -11.52 9.24 -17.02
CA VAL A 33 -11.67 10.26 -15.96
C VAL A 33 -12.18 9.64 -14.65
N VAL A 34 -13.10 8.69 -14.72
CA VAL A 34 -13.71 8.08 -13.52
C VAL A 34 -12.85 6.96 -12.94
N PHE A 35 -12.34 6.06 -13.79
CA PHE A 35 -11.73 4.82 -13.32
C PHE A 35 -10.23 4.90 -13.07
N ILE A 36 -9.50 5.86 -13.66
CA ILE A 36 -8.09 6.07 -13.30
C ILE A 36 -7.93 6.38 -11.80
N PRO A 37 -8.63 7.37 -11.21
CA PRO A 37 -8.51 7.64 -9.78
C PRO A 37 -8.99 6.45 -8.93
N LEU A 38 -10.05 5.75 -9.36
CA LEU A 38 -10.53 4.57 -8.65
C LEU A 38 -9.51 3.42 -8.65
N LEU A 39 -8.88 3.15 -9.79
CA LEU A 39 -7.81 2.16 -9.90
C LEU A 39 -6.63 2.52 -9.01
N GLN A 40 -6.27 3.80 -8.94
CA GLN A 40 -5.21 4.27 -8.06
C GLN A 40 -5.53 4.01 -6.59
N VAL A 41 -6.78 4.21 -6.16
CA VAL A 41 -7.24 3.87 -4.80
C VAL A 41 -7.11 2.37 -4.54
N ILE A 42 -7.62 1.51 -5.43
CA ILE A 42 -7.56 0.05 -5.28
C ILE A 42 -6.11 -0.43 -5.19
N LEU A 43 -5.22 0.10 -6.04
CA LEU A 43 -3.80 -0.24 -6.02
C LEU A 43 -3.12 0.22 -4.71
N ASN A 44 -3.47 1.40 -4.22
CA ASN A 44 -2.96 1.90 -2.95
C ASN A 44 -3.43 1.04 -1.77
N GLU A 45 -4.70 0.65 -1.74
CA GLU A 45 -5.23 -0.25 -0.72
C GLU A 45 -4.55 -1.61 -0.77
N MET A 46 -4.39 -2.19 -1.96
CA MET A 46 -3.66 -3.45 -2.13
C MET A 46 -2.21 -3.32 -1.64
N ARG A 47 -1.51 -2.24 -1.98
CA ARG A 47 -0.14 -1.97 -1.53
C ARG A 47 -0.07 -1.92 -0.01
N VAL A 48 -0.97 -1.19 0.64
CA VAL A 48 -1.03 -1.08 2.11
C VAL A 48 -1.33 -2.45 2.71
N ALA A 49 -2.36 -3.15 2.21
CA ALA A 49 -2.73 -4.47 2.69
C ALA A 49 -1.56 -5.45 2.57
N TRP A 50 -0.87 -5.46 1.43
CA TRP A 50 0.31 -6.31 1.20
C TRP A 50 1.44 -6.00 2.18
N ASN A 51 1.80 -4.72 2.34
CA ASN A 51 2.90 -4.30 3.20
C ASN A 51 2.62 -4.51 4.69
N CYS A 52 1.35 -4.46 5.08
CA CYS A 52 0.89 -4.67 6.46
C CYS A 52 0.44 -6.11 6.74
N HIS A 53 0.33 -6.97 5.73
CA HIS A 53 -0.10 -8.36 5.93
C HIS A 53 0.98 -9.17 6.65
N SER A 54 0.54 -9.95 7.62
CA SER A 54 1.37 -10.87 8.39
C SER A 54 1.86 -12.02 7.49
N MET A 55 3.18 -12.18 7.34
CA MET A 55 3.72 -13.30 6.55
C MET A 55 4.02 -14.49 7.46
N GLN A 56 3.46 -15.65 7.12
CA GLN A 56 3.69 -16.89 7.87
C GLN A 56 5.18 -17.28 7.89
N THR A 57 5.88 -17.10 6.77
CA THR A 57 7.32 -17.35 6.63
C THR A 57 8.18 -16.43 7.51
N ALA A 58 7.64 -15.30 7.94
CA ALA A 58 8.31 -14.34 8.81
C ALA A 58 7.74 -14.33 10.24
N LYS A 59 7.34 -15.51 10.73
CA LYS A 59 6.79 -15.70 12.09
C LYS A 59 5.58 -14.80 12.38
N GLY A 60 4.80 -14.49 11.36
CA GLY A 60 3.63 -13.63 11.49
C GLY A 60 3.92 -12.13 11.55
N THR A 61 5.13 -11.69 11.18
CA THR A 61 5.43 -10.25 11.06
C THR A 61 5.14 -9.74 9.65
N SER A 62 4.63 -8.51 9.56
CA SER A 62 4.43 -7.84 8.27
C SER A 62 5.73 -7.31 7.69
N LEU A 63 5.72 -7.00 6.39
CA LEU A 63 6.91 -6.48 5.70
C LEU A 63 7.33 -5.12 6.29
N ASN A 64 6.36 -4.23 6.52
CA ASN A 64 6.60 -2.95 7.19
C ASN A 64 7.17 -3.14 8.60
N LYS A 65 6.64 -4.10 9.38
CA LYS A 65 7.13 -4.37 10.73
C LYS A 65 8.59 -4.84 10.72
N GLN A 66 8.96 -5.70 9.77
CA GLN A 66 10.35 -6.15 9.62
C GLN A 66 11.29 -5.03 9.19
N PHE A 67 10.85 -4.20 8.24
CA PHE A 67 11.62 -3.05 7.79
C PHE A 67 11.91 -2.10 8.96
N ILE A 68 10.88 -1.67 9.68
CA ILE A 68 11.02 -0.76 10.82
C ILE A 68 11.86 -1.38 11.94
N LYS A 69 11.65 -2.66 12.28
CA LYS A 69 12.50 -3.37 13.24
C LYS A 69 13.98 -3.37 12.85
N SER A 70 14.27 -3.53 11.56
CA SER A 70 15.64 -3.50 11.05
C SER A 70 16.26 -2.11 11.18
N LEU A 71 15.49 -1.05 10.91
CA LEU A 71 15.93 0.33 11.13
C LEU A 71 16.29 0.59 12.60
N PHE A 72 15.43 0.18 13.54
CA PHE A 72 15.73 0.32 14.97
C PHE A 72 16.97 -0.45 15.41
N ASN A 73 17.16 -1.67 14.91
CA ASN A 73 18.37 -2.45 15.20
C ASN A 73 19.64 -1.77 14.70
N LEU A 74 19.59 -1.11 13.53
CA LEU A 74 20.72 -0.41 12.94
C LEU A 74 21.02 0.91 13.66
N GLN A 75 19.99 1.64 14.09
CA GLN A 75 20.15 2.84 14.93
C GLN A 75 20.92 2.51 16.22
N GLN A 76 20.57 1.41 16.89
CA GLN A 76 21.28 0.97 18.11
C GLN A 76 22.75 0.58 17.86
N GLN A 77 23.12 0.31 16.61
CA GLN A 77 24.50 -0.01 16.22
C GLN A 77 25.33 1.24 15.87
N GLY A 78 24.77 2.45 16.00
CA GLY A 78 25.50 3.71 15.77
C GLY A 78 25.84 3.97 14.30
N ARG A 79 25.10 3.38 13.35
CA ARG A 79 25.23 3.69 11.92
C ARG A 79 24.30 4.84 11.53
N GLU A 80 24.85 5.86 10.86
CA GLU A 80 24.08 6.95 10.28
C GLU A 80 23.44 6.48 8.96
N PHE A 81 22.12 6.68 8.80
CA PHE A 81 21.35 6.17 7.66
C PHE A 81 21.09 7.27 6.62
N THR A 82 21.44 7.03 5.36
CA THR A 82 21.14 7.94 4.24
C THR A 82 19.89 7.53 3.47
N GLU A 83 19.42 6.30 3.68
CA GLU A 83 18.29 5.66 3.02
C GLU A 83 16.94 6.13 3.59
N LEU A 84 16.92 6.78 4.76
CA LEU A 84 15.74 7.49 5.29
C LEU A 84 15.32 8.71 4.44
N LYS A 85 16.14 9.10 3.46
CA LYS A 85 15.78 10.10 2.44
C LYS A 85 14.89 9.55 1.33
N GLN A 86 14.58 8.25 1.35
CA GLN A 86 13.64 7.67 0.39
C GLN A 86 12.23 8.18 0.75
N ASN A 87 11.51 8.73 -0.23
CA ASN A 87 10.13 9.21 -0.09
C ASN A 87 9.22 8.07 0.38
N ILE A 88 9.06 7.95 1.70
CA ILE A 88 8.21 6.95 2.31
C ILE A 88 6.90 7.63 2.74
N GLU A 89 5.92 7.64 1.83
CA GLU A 89 4.52 7.77 2.21
C GLU A 89 4.07 6.44 2.85
N MET A 90 4.54 6.13 4.06
CA MET A 90 3.95 5.05 4.86
C MET A 90 2.87 5.65 5.77
N PRO A 91 1.80 4.89 6.05
CA PRO A 91 1.05 5.08 7.29
C PRO A 91 1.94 4.56 8.43
N ILE A 92 2.92 5.39 8.83
CA ILE A 92 4.03 5.07 9.73
C ILE A 92 3.52 4.84 11.16
N ASP A 93 2.50 5.59 11.57
CA ASP A 93 2.16 5.78 12.98
C ASP A 93 1.82 4.47 13.70
N PHE A 94 0.95 3.65 13.12
CA PHE A 94 0.52 2.39 13.75
C PHE A 94 1.66 1.36 13.86
N VAL A 95 2.47 1.22 12.81
CA VAL A 95 3.55 0.22 12.79
C VAL A 95 4.71 0.64 13.69
N VAL A 96 4.99 1.94 13.78
CA VAL A 96 6.02 2.48 14.67
C VAL A 96 5.65 2.27 16.14
N GLU A 97 4.41 2.56 16.55
CA GLU A 97 3.99 2.34 17.94
C GLU A 97 4.16 0.89 18.39
N ASP A 98 3.74 -0.06 17.56
CA ASP A 98 3.86 -1.50 17.85
C ASP A 98 5.33 -1.92 18.01
N VAL A 99 6.21 -1.44 17.13
CA VAL A 99 7.64 -1.76 17.19
C VAL A 99 8.34 -1.08 18.38
N LEU A 100 7.95 0.15 18.73
CA LEU A 100 8.45 0.84 19.91
C LEU A 100 8.07 0.11 21.21
N ARG A 101 6.82 -0.36 21.31
CA ARG A 101 6.35 -1.17 22.45
C ARG A 101 7.15 -2.46 22.61
N GLU A 102 7.41 -3.17 21.51
CA GLU A 102 8.17 -4.42 21.52
C GLU A 102 9.64 -4.24 21.90
N ASN A 103 10.25 -3.12 21.49
CA ASN A 103 11.67 -2.84 21.75
C ASN A 103 11.93 -2.03 23.02
N GLN A 104 10.89 -1.67 23.80
CA GLN A 104 10.98 -0.81 25.00
C GLN A 104 11.69 0.54 24.75
N VAL A 105 11.62 1.07 23.52
CA VAL A 105 12.27 2.33 23.16
C VAL A 105 11.29 3.48 23.41
N VAL A 106 11.65 4.39 24.31
CA VAL A 106 10.89 5.63 24.55
C VAL A 106 11.24 6.63 23.45
N TYR A 107 10.26 7.03 22.65
CA TYR A 107 10.43 8.08 21.65
C TYR A 107 10.41 9.44 22.35
N THR A 108 11.57 10.01 22.65
CA THR A 108 11.68 11.43 23.04
C THR A 108 11.57 12.28 21.78
N ARG A 109 10.48 13.04 21.67
CA ARG A 109 10.40 14.15 20.72
C ARG A 109 11.30 15.27 21.26
N ASP A 110 12.44 15.47 20.62
CA ASP A 110 13.23 16.71 20.74
C ASP A 110 12.61 17.82 19.88
#